data_AF-A0AAW0IUI1-F1
#
_entry.id   AF-A0AAW0IUI1-F1
#
_cell.length_a   1.000
_cell.length_b   1.000
_cell.length_c   1.000
_cell.angle_alpha   90.00
_cell.angle_beta   90.00
_cell.angle_gamma   90.00
#
_symmetry.space_group_name_H-M   'P 1'
#
loop_
_entity.id
_entity.type
_entity.pdbx_description
1 polymer ?
#
loop_
_entity_poly.entity_id
_entity_poly.type
_entity_poly.pdbx_seq_one_letter_code
_entity_poly.pdbx_strand_id
1 'polypeptide(L)'
;MDAKPKRRTATENGDTGDDLVLATLIGNGDDVGPLVRHAFEMGRPEVLLHQLKTVVKKKEVEIEELCKTHYEEFILAVDELRGVLVDAEELKGELSNDNFKLQEVGSALLIKLEELLESYSIKKNVTGAIKMAKICIQLLDLCVKSNNHISDGQFYPALKTVDLIEKNYLQSIPVKTLRMVIEKRIPVIKLHIEKKVTSQFNEWLVHVRSSAKDIGQTAIGHAASARQRDEEMLERQRKAEEQSVSGLGDFAYTLEIEEIDEDSVLKFDLTPLYRAYHIHSCLGLQGQFRDYYYKNRFLQLSSDLQISTAQPFIESYQTFLAQIAGYFIVEDRVLRTAGGLLSADQVETMWETALAKMTSVLEEQFSHMDSATHLLLVKDYVTLLGSTLRRYGYQVGPLLEVLDKSWDKFHALLLDECRQQIVDVIANDTYEQMVMKRDTDYENNVLSFGLQISDIMPAFPYIAPFSSMVPDACRIVRSFVKG
;
A
#
# COMPACT_ATOMS: atom_id res chain seq x y z
N MET A 1 61.41 -35.59 -118.14
CA MET A 1 62.16 -35.76 -119.40
C MET A 1 63.43 -36.51 -119.08
N ASP A 2 63.74 -37.46 -119.96
CA ASP A 2 64.87 -38.37 -119.98
C ASP A 2 66.22 -37.77 -119.56
N ALA A 3 67.05 -38.58 -118.90
CA ALA A 3 68.17 -39.25 -119.58
C ALA A 3 69.10 -39.97 -118.58
N LYS A 4 69.20 -41.30 -118.71
CA LYS A 4 70.47 -42.01 -118.47
C LYS A 4 71.45 -41.59 -119.57
N PRO A 5 72.77 -41.57 -119.30
CA PRO A 5 73.54 -42.71 -119.81
C PRO A 5 74.81 -43.12 -119.03
N LYS A 6 75.09 -44.42 -119.17
CA LYS A 6 76.38 -45.10 -119.40
C LYS A 6 77.48 -45.13 -118.31
N ARG A 7 77.53 -46.33 -117.70
CA ARG A 7 78.70 -47.16 -117.36
C ARG A 7 80.02 -46.75 -118.02
N ARG A 8 81.07 -46.65 -117.18
CA ARG A 8 82.37 -47.28 -117.41
C ARG A 8 82.88 -47.86 -116.09
N THR A 9 82.89 -49.18 -116.00
CA THR A 9 83.66 -49.95 -115.02
C THR A 9 85.09 -50.06 -115.53
N ALA A 10 86.04 -49.50 -114.79
CA ALA A 10 87.43 -49.91 -114.79
C ALA A 10 87.81 -50.13 -113.32
N THR A 11 87.85 -51.40 -112.96
CA THR A 11 88.36 -51.94 -111.71
C THR A 11 89.85 -51.62 -111.57
N GLU A 12 90.24 -50.97 -110.47
CA GLU A 12 91.59 -51.11 -109.93
C GLU A 12 91.57 -50.92 -108.40
N ASN A 13 91.97 -52.00 -107.73
CA ASN A 13 92.48 -52.13 -106.37
C ASN A 13 91.48 -52.03 -105.19
N GLY A 14 91.39 -53.15 -104.47
CA GLY A 14 90.51 -53.37 -103.33
C GLY A 14 91.09 -52.86 -102.01
N ASP A 15 90.25 -52.13 -101.28
CA ASP A 15 90.28 -51.94 -99.81
C ASP A 15 89.07 -51.12 -99.30
N THR A 16 88.25 -50.54 -100.19
CA THR A 16 87.16 -49.59 -99.85
C THR A 16 85.78 -50.20 -99.57
N GLY A 17 85.61 -51.51 -99.78
CA GLY A 17 84.31 -52.19 -99.63
C GLY A 17 83.89 -52.41 -98.17
N ASP A 18 84.86 -52.64 -97.28
CA ASP A 18 84.58 -53.05 -95.90
C ASP A 18 84.29 -51.84 -94.97
N ASP A 19 84.80 -50.65 -95.29
CA ASP A 19 84.58 -49.40 -94.55
C ASP A 19 83.11 -48.93 -94.56
N LEU A 20 82.42 -49.12 -95.70
CA LEU A 20 81.04 -48.66 -95.88
C LEU A 20 80.04 -49.54 -95.12
N VAL A 21 80.36 -50.83 -94.97
CA VAL A 21 79.52 -51.82 -94.28
C VAL A 21 79.54 -51.56 -92.77
N LEU A 22 80.70 -51.25 -92.19
CA LEU A 22 80.84 -50.95 -90.76
C LEU A 22 80.11 -49.67 -90.35
N ALA A 23 80.21 -48.60 -91.16
CA ALA A 23 79.55 -47.33 -90.88
C ALA A 23 78.00 -47.44 -90.94
N THR A 24 77.49 -48.32 -91.80
CA THR A 24 76.04 -48.55 -91.97
C THR A 24 75.46 -49.40 -90.83
N LEU A 25 76.21 -50.42 -90.37
CA LEU A 25 75.81 -51.26 -89.22
C LEU A 25 75.76 -50.46 -87.91
N ILE A 26 76.75 -49.57 -87.67
CA ILE A 26 76.78 -48.71 -86.48
C ILE A 26 75.68 -47.64 -86.55
N GLY A 27 75.40 -47.08 -87.73
CA GLY A 27 74.34 -46.09 -87.92
C GLY A 27 72.92 -46.63 -87.68
N ASN A 28 72.71 -47.94 -87.90
CA ASN A 28 71.41 -48.60 -87.73
C ASN A 28 71.25 -49.32 -86.37
N GLY A 29 72.32 -49.41 -85.55
CA GLY A 29 72.28 -50.00 -84.21
C GLY A 29 72.41 -51.54 -84.16
N ASP A 30 72.98 -52.17 -85.18
CA ASP A 30 73.13 -53.63 -85.28
C ASP A 30 74.36 -54.15 -84.48
N ASP A 31 74.31 -55.44 -84.04
CA ASP A 31 75.37 -56.05 -83.24
C ASP A 31 76.68 -56.23 -84.03
N VAL A 32 77.72 -55.53 -83.59
CA VAL A 32 79.06 -55.49 -84.21
C VAL A 32 79.92 -56.70 -83.82
N GLY A 33 79.45 -57.54 -82.87
CA GLY A 33 80.17 -58.70 -82.33
C GLY A 33 80.65 -59.75 -83.35
N PRO A 34 79.84 -60.14 -84.38
CA PRO A 34 80.27 -61.10 -85.40
C PRO A 34 81.41 -60.58 -86.29
N LEU A 35 81.45 -59.27 -86.53
CA LEU A 35 82.45 -58.60 -87.37
C LEU A 35 83.79 -58.47 -86.63
N VAL A 36 83.73 -58.20 -85.32
CA VAL A 36 84.90 -58.26 -84.42
C VAL A 36 85.47 -59.68 -84.38
N ARG A 37 84.63 -60.72 -84.28
CA ARG A 37 85.08 -62.12 -84.23
C ARG A 37 85.77 -62.55 -85.54
N HIS A 38 85.20 -62.21 -86.70
CA HIS A 38 85.79 -62.47 -88.02
C HIS A 38 87.14 -61.75 -88.22
N ALA A 39 87.29 -60.51 -87.74
CA ALA A 39 88.54 -59.76 -87.84
C ALA A 39 89.69 -60.36 -86.99
N PHE A 40 89.37 -60.94 -85.83
CA PHE A 40 90.33 -61.66 -85.00
C PHE A 40 90.67 -63.05 -85.55
N GLU A 41 89.72 -63.77 -86.16
CA GLU A 41 89.96 -65.08 -86.81
C GLU A 41 90.84 -64.97 -88.07
N MET A 42 90.76 -63.86 -88.81
CA MET A 42 91.58 -63.57 -90.00
C MET A 42 92.96 -62.98 -89.67
N GLY A 43 93.31 -62.85 -88.38
CA GLY A 43 94.61 -62.36 -87.92
C GLY A 43 94.93 -60.90 -88.25
N ARG A 44 93.91 -60.06 -88.52
CA ARG A 44 94.06 -58.62 -88.84
C ARG A 44 93.15 -57.72 -88.00
N PRO A 45 93.30 -57.67 -86.67
CA PRO A 45 92.48 -56.83 -85.80
C PRO A 45 92.83 -55.33 -85.88
N GLU A 46 94.03 -54.95 -86.33
CA GLU A 46 94.41 -53.54 -86.42
C GLU A 46 93.63 -52.77 -87.49
N VAL A 47 93.20 -53.46 -88.55
CA VAL A 47 92.43 -52.87 -89.66
C VAL A 47 91.05 -52.42 -89.17
N LEU A 48 90.33 -53.27 -88.44
CA LEU A 48 89.01 -52.93 -87.87
C LEU A 48 89.08 -51.75 -86.90
N LEU A 49 90.15 -51.67 -86.08
CA LEU A 49 90.34 -50.57 -85.13
C LEU A 49 90.61 -49.23 -85.85
N HIS A 50 91.32 -49.28 -86.97
CA HIS A 50 91.51 -48.12 -87.83
C HIS A 50 90.19 -47.65 -88.45
N GLN A 51 89.37 -48.59 -88.94
CA GLN A 51 88.05 -48.29 -89.51
C GLN A 51 87.10 -47.66 -88.47
N LEU A 52 87.07 -48.19 -87.24
CA LEU A 52 86.25 -47.64 -86.17
C LEU A 52 86.69 -46.21 -85.76
N LYS A 53 88.00 -45.96 -85.72
CA LYS A 53 88.54 -44.60 -85.48
C LYS A 53 88.16 -43.63 -86.60
N THR A 54 88.11 -44.09 -87.85
CA THR A 54 87.66 -43.27 -88.99
C THR A 54 86.17 -42.93 -88.89
N VAL A 55 85.33 -43.87 -88.44
CA VAL A 55 83.90 -43.62 -88.20
C VAL A 55 83.68 -42.64 -87.05
N VAL A 56 84.40 -42.76 -85.94
CA VAL A 56 84.32 -41.81 -84.81
C VAL A 56 84.68 -40.40 -85.27
N LYS A 57 85.80 -40.24 -85.97
CA LYS A 57 86.18 -38.93 -86.52
C LYS A 57 85.13 -38.36 -87.47
N LYS A 58 84.50 -39.20 -88.30
CA LYS A 58 83.43 -38.75 -89.21
C LYS A 58 82.20 -38.27 -88.44
N LYS A 59 81.82 -38.95 -87.35
CA LYS A 59 80.69 -38.55 -86.49
C LYS A 59 80.99 -37.31 -85.66
N GLU A 60 82.23 -37.13 -85.18
CA GLU A 60 82.65 -35.89 -84.54
C GLU A 60 82.53 -34.70 -85.49
N VAL A 61 82.95 -34.86 -86.75
CA VAL A 61 82.80 -33.83 -87.79
C VAL A 61 81.33 -33.55 -88.10
N GLU A 62 80.49 -34.58 -88.16
CA GLU A 62 79.04 -34.41 -88.42
C GLU A 62 78.33 -33.67 -87.27
N ILE A 63 78.71 -33.95 -86.02
CA ILE A 63 78.25 -33.19 -84.85
C ILE A 63 78.76 -31.75 -84.89
N GLU A 64 80.03 -31.54 -85.27
CA GLU A 64 80.61 -30.21 -85.38
C GLU A 64 79.96 -29.39 -86.49
N GLU A 65 79.60 -30.00 -87.64
CA GLU A 65 78.83 -29.37 -88.70
C GLU A 65 77.40 -29.03 -88.25
N LEU A 66 76.71 -29.94 -87.56
CA LEU A 66 75.37 -29.69 -87.04
C LEU A 66 75.36 -28.57 -85.98
N CYS A 67 76.37 -28.55 -85.11
CA CYS A 67 76.57 -27.46 -84.17
C CYS A 67 76.93 -26.16 -84.89
N LYS A 68 77.69 -26.19 -85.99
CA LYS A 68 77.98 -25.00 -86.83
C LYS A 68 76.76 -24.49 -87.61
N THR A 69 75.79 -25.34 -87.95
CA THR A 69 74.56 -24.88 -88.61
C THR A 69 73.53 -24.31 -87.64
N HIS A 70 73.52 -24.75 -86.38
CA HIS A 70 72.50 -24.35 -85.38
C HIS A 70 73.04 -23.59 -84.15
N TYR A 71 74.32 -23.17 -84.12
CA TYR A 71 74.86 -22.44 -82.96
C TYR A 71 74.12 -21.13 -82.71
N GLU A 72 73.64 -20.45 -83.76
CA GLU A 72 72.93 -19.17 -83.65
C GLU A 72 71.55 -19.36 -82.99
N GLU A 73 70.79 -20.39 -83.37
CA GLU A 73 69.51 -20.74 -82.74
C GLU A 73 69.70 -21.20 -81.28
N PHE A 74 70.78 -21.92 -81.00
CA PHE A 74 71.12 -22.34 -79.63
C PHE A 74 71.48 -21.13 -78.75
N ILE A 75 72.25 -20.17 -79.27
CA ILE A 75 72.57 -18.92 -78.56
C ILE A 75 71.30 -18.12 -78.27
N LEU A 76 70.40 -17.98 -79.25
CA LEU A 76 69.12 -17.28 -79.07
C LEU A 76 68.25 -17.95 -78.00
N ALA A 77 68.13 -19.28 -78.01
CA ALA A 77 67.38 -20.00 -76.98
C ALA A 77 67.98 -19.85 -75.58
N VAL A 78 69.31 -19.82 -75.47
CA VAL A 78 70.02 -19.58 -74.20
C VAL A 78 69.84 -18.14 -73.72
N ASP A 79 69.88 -17.16 -74.62
CA ASP A 79 69.61 -15.75 -74.30
C ASP A 79 68.14 -15.53 -73.89
N GLU A 80 67.17 -16.19 -74.54
CA GLU A 80 65.76 -16.19 -74.14
C GLU A 80 65.56 -16.82 -72.76
N LEU A 81 66.19 -17.96 -72.47
CA LEU A 81 66.20 -18.58 -71.15
C LEU A 81 66.80 -17.66 -70.08
N ARG A 82 67.86 -16.91 -70.43
CA ARG A 82 68.42 -15.88 -69.55
C ARG A 82 67.44 -14.72 -69.34
N GLY A 83 66.72 -14.31 -70.39
CA GLY A 83 65.64 -13.32 -70.31
C GLY A 83 64.54 -13.74 -69.34
N VAL A 84 64.01 -14.97 -69.50
CA VAL A 84 63.01 -15.56 -68.59
C VAL A 84 63.53 -15.63 -67.15
N LEU A 85 64.81 -15.90 -66.95
CA LEU A 85 65.46 -15.89 -65.63
C LEU A 85 65.49 -14.49 -65.01
N VAL A 86 65.76 -13.46 -65.80
CA VAL A 86 65.71 -12.06 -65.36
C VAL A 86 64.28 -11.66 -65.03
N ASP A 87 63.32 -11.95 -65.91
CA ASP A 87 61.90 -11.66 -65.70
C ASP A 87 61.36 -12.39 -64.45
N ALA A 88 61.79 -13.62 -64.21
CA ALA A 88 61.41 -14.38 -63.02
C ALA A 88 61.98 -13.78 -61.71
N GLU A 89 63.22 -13.27 -61.74
CA GLU A 89 63.80 -12.59 -60.58
C GLU A 89 63.17 -11.21 -60.35
N GLU A 90 62.82 -10.49 -61.42
CA GLU A 90 62.06 -9.24 -61.34
C GLU A 90 60.66 -9.48 -60.75
N LEU A 91 59.91 -10.45 -61.27
CA LEU A 91 58.59 -10.83 -60.75
C LEU A 91 58.67 -11.25 -59.27
N LYS A 92 59.70 -11.99 -58.88
CA LYS A 92 59.95 -12.35 -57.48
C LYS A 92 60.24 -11.12 -56.61
N GLY A 93 60.98 -10.15 -57.15
CA GLY A 93 61.21 -8.85 -56.53
C GLY A 93 59.91 -8.05 -56.32
N GLU A 94 59.09 -7.95 -57.37
CA GLU A 94 57.77 -7.30 -57.32
C GLU A 94 56.83 -8.00 -56.34
N LEU A 95 56.74 -9.33 -56.38
CA LEU A 95 55.91 -10.13 -55.46
C LEU A 95 56.35 -9.95 -54.00
N SER A 96 57.66 -9.90 -53.75
CA SER A 96 58.21 -9.63 -52.42
C SER A 96 57.85 -8.22 -51.93
N ASN A 97 57.96 -7.21 -52.81
CA ASN A 97 57.61 -5.83 -52.51
C ASN A 97 56.10 -5.67 -52.22
N ASP A 98 55.25 -6.28 -53.03
CA ASP A 98 53.80 -6.24 -52.83
C ASP A 98 53.36 -7.02 -51.60
N ASN A 99 54.00 -8.16 -51.29
CA ASN A 99 53.79 -8.86 -50.03
C ASN A 99 54.22 -8.01 -48.83
N PHE A 100 55.34 -7.28 -48.92
CA PHE A 100 55.76 -6.36 -47.87
C PHE A 100 54.74 -5.24 -47.66
N LYS A 101 54.28 -4.57 -48.72
CA LYS A 101 53.24 -3.54 -48.64
C LYS A 101 51.92 -4.08 -48.09
N LEU A 102 51.52 -5.29 -48.48
CA LEU A 102 50.31 -5.94 -47.97
C LEU A 102 50.41 -6.23 -46.47
N GLN A 103 51.56 -6.73 -46.01
CA GLN A 103 51.81 -6.97 -44.59
C GLN A 103 51.86 -5.66 -43.79
N GLU A 104 52.48 -4.61 -44.34
CA GLU A 104 52.55 -3.29 -43.71
C GLU A 104 51.14 -2.69 -43.54
N VAL A 105 50.35 -2.64 -44.62
CA VAL A 105 48.96 -2.13 -44.57
C VAL A 105 48.07 -3.04 -43.72
N GLY A 106 48.21 -4.36 -43.85
CA GLY A 106 47.43 -5.35 -43.12
C GLY A 106 47.69 -5.31 -41.61
N SER A 107 48.95 -5.20 -41.19
CA SER A 107 49.32 -5.06 -39.78
C SER A 107 48.85 -3.73 -39.19
N ALA A 108 49.01 -2.62 -39.90
CA ALA A 108 48.48 -1.33 -39.48
C ALA A 108 46.94 -1.35 -39.33
N LEU A 109 46.24 -2.01 -40.25
CA LEU A 109 44.78 -2.16 -40.19
C LEU A 109 44.33 -3.06 -39.03
N LEU A 110 45.07 -4.15 -38.76
CA LEU A 110 44.82 -5.05 -37.62
C LEU A 110 44.88 -4.30 -36.29
N ILE A 111 45.91 -3.46 -36.09
CA ILE A 111 46.03 -2.63 -34.90
C ILE A 111 44.82 -1.69 -34.77
N LYS A 112 44.39 -1.06 -35.87
CA LYS A 112 43.19 -0.21 -35.86
C LYS A 112 41.90 -0.97 -35.59
N LEU A 113 41.79 -2.22 -36.03
CA LEU A 113 40.65 -3.08 -35.72
C LEU A 113 40.63 -3.47 -34.24
N GLU A 114 41.78 -3.79 -33.66
CA GLU A 114 41.90 -4.09 -32.22
C GLU A 114 41.54 -2.87 -31.36
N GLU A 115 42.08 -1.69 -31.68
CA GLU A 115 41.70 -0.42 -31.04
C GLU A 115 40.18 -0.16 -31.13
N LEU A 116 39.56 -0.46 -32.27
CA LEU A 116 38.13 -0.31 -32.48
C LEU A 116 37.31 -1.29 -31.63
N LEU A 117 37.71 -2.56 -31.56
CA LEU A 117 37.05 -3.57 -30.73
C LEU A 117 37.16 -3.23 -29.24
N GLU A 118 38.32 -2.75 -28.81
CA GLU A 118 38.51 -2.26 -27.44
C GLU A 118 37.60 -1.05 -27.16
N SER A 119 37.53 -0.09 -28.09
CA SER A 119 36.62 1.05 -27.99
C SER A 119 35.15 0.63 -27.91
N TYR A 120 34.72 -0.39 -28.68
CA TYR A 120 33.37 -0.95 -28.58
C TYR A 120 33.10 -1.61 -27.22
N SER A 121 34.08 -2.33 -26.67
CA SER A 121 34.00 -2.92 -25.34
C SER A 121 33.87 -1.85 -24.25
N ILE A 122 34.70 -0.80 -24.31
CA ILE A 122 34.63 0.36 -23.42
C ILE A 122 33.27 1.03 -23.54
N LYS A 123 32.78 1.29 -24.76
CA LYS A 123 31.47 1.90 -25.00
C LYS A 123 30.33 1.07 -24.39
N LYS A 124 30.38 -0.26 -24.53
CA LYS A 124 29.39 -1.17 -23.92
C LYS A 124 29.42 -1.08 -22.39
N ASN A 125 30.61 -1.11 -21.80
CA ASN A 125 30.80 -1.02 -20.34
C ASN A 125 30.33 0.34 -19.80
N VAL A 126 30.71 1.44 -20.45
CA VAL A 126 30.28 2.80 -20.10
C VAL A 126 28.75 2.93 -20.22
N THR A 127 28.15 2.41 -21.28
CA THR A 127 26.68 2.44 -21.46
C THR A 127 25.98 1.65 -20.35
N GLY A 128 26.53 0.49 -19.95
CA GLY A 128 26.04 -0.29 -18.82
C GLY A 128 26.12 0.49 -17.50
N ALA A 129 27.27 1.12 -17.23
CA ALA A 129 27.49 1.94 -16.04
C ALA A 129 26.55 3.16 -15.99
N ILE A 130 26.28 3.83 -17.11
CA ILE A 130 25.33 4.94 -17.18
C ILE A 130 23.90 4.47 -16.87
N LYS A 131 23.46 3.34 -17.43
CA LYS A 131 22.13 2.78 -17.15
C LYS A 131 21.98 2.43 -15.66
N MET A 132 23.01 1.81 -15.10
CA MET A 132 23.07 1.47 -13.69
C MET A 132 23.00 2.70 -12.78
N ALA A 133 23.82 3.73 -13.06
CA ALA A 133 23.83 4.96 -12.29
C ALA A 133 22.47 5.66 -12.32
N LYS A 134 21.79 5.69 -13.48
CA LYS A 134 20.44 6.24 -13.61
C LYS A 134 19.42 5.53 -12.70
N ILE A 135 19.46 4.19 -12.63
CA ILE A 135 18.59 3.41 -11.73
C ILE A 135 18.91 3.75 -10.26
N CYS A 136 20.19 3.84 -9.90
CA CYS A 136 20.59 4.20 -8.53
C CYS A 136 20.15 5.62 -8.14
N ILE A 137 20.24 6.60 -9.05
CA ILE A 137 19.78 7.98 -8.80
C ILE A 137 18.27 8.01 -8.56
N GLN A 138 17.47 7.34 -9.41
CA GLN A 138 16.02 7.27 -9.23
C GLN A 138 15.64 6.60 -7.92
N LEU A 139 16.34 5.52 -7.55
CA LEU A 139 16.12 4.83 -6.29
C LEU A 139 16.45 5.73 -5.08
N LEU A 140 17.57 6.44 -5.11
CA LEU A 140 17.96 7.36 -4.05
C LEU A 140 16.97 8.54 -3.94
N ASP A 141 16.48 9.07 -5.06
CA ASP A 141 15.44 10.11 -5.07
C ASP A 141 14.14 9.61 -4.40
N LEU A 142 13.72 8.37 -4.68
CA LEU A 142 12.57 7.77 -3.99
C LEU A 142 12.84 7.56 -2.49
N CYS A 143 14.06 7.18 -2.10
CA CYS A 143 14.44 7.07 -0.68
C CYS A 143 14.37 8.44 0.01
N VAL A 144 14.86 9.50 -0.62
CA VAL A 144 14.79 10.87 -0.10
C VAL A 144 13.34 11.32 0.04
N LYS A 145 12.50 11.09 -0.98
CA LYS A 145 11.06 11.38 -0.93
C LYS A 145 10.36 10.64 0.21
N SER A 146 10.65 9.35 0.40
CA SER A 146 10.12 8.57 1.51
C SER A 146 10.52 9.17 2.86
N ASN A 147 11.79 9.57 3.01
CA ASN A 147 12.29 10.18 4.23
C ASN A 147 11.64 11.55 4.52
N ASN A 148 11.39 12.36 3.49
CA ASN A 148 10.66 13.61 3.62
C ASN A 148 9.21 13.37 4.06
N HIS A 149 8.50 12.43 3.42
CA HIS A 149 7.14 12.07 3.82
C HIS A 149 7.04 11.57 5.26
N ILE A 150 8.05 10.82 5.75
CA ILE A 150 8.10 10.39 7.15
C ILE A 150 8.30 11.60 8.08
N SER A 151 9.17 12.53 7.70
CA SER A 151 9.49 13.73 8.49
C SER A 151 8.31 14.70 8.57
N ASP A 152 7.56 14.85 7.48
CA ASP A 152 6.34 15.68 7.39
C ASP A 152 5.13 15.00 8.05
N GLY A 153 5.30 13.79 8.59
CA GLY A 153 4.22 13.03 9.20
C GLY A 153 3.18 12.55 8.19
N GLN A 154 3.52 12.39 6.91
CA GLN A 154 2.68 11.85 5.84
C GLN A 154 2.93 10.35 5.63
N PHE A 155 2.46 9.55 6.58
CA PHE A 155 2.74 8.11 6.64
C PHE A 155 2.19 7.27 5.48
N TYR A 156 1.03 7.60 4.91
CA TYR A 156 0.48 6.85 3.79
C TYR A 156 1.28 7.05 2.48
N PRO A 157 1.59 8.29 2.05
CA PRO A 157 2.54 8.52 0.95
C PRO A 157 3.91 7.89 1.16
N ALA A 158 4.41 7.90 2.40
CA ALA A 158 5.66 7.22 2.74
C ALA A 158 5.58 5.71 2.48
N LEU A 159 4.54 5.04 2.97
CA LEU A 159 4.32 3.60 2.74
C LEU A 159 4.19 3.27 1.25
N LYS A 160 3.44 4.08 0.50
CA LYS A 160 3.30 3.89 -0.96
C LYS A 160 4.65 4.01 -1.68
N THR A 161 5.50 4.93 -1.25
CA THR A 161 6.86 5.10 -1.81
C THR A 161 7.76 3.92 -1.45
N VAL A 162 7.66 3.42 -0.21
CA VAL A 162 8.38 2.22 0.23
C VAL A 162 7.93 0.97 -0.54
N ASP A 163 6.63 0.79 -0.73
CA ASP A 163 6.09 -0.33 -1.51
C ASP A 163 6.49 -0.24 -2.98
N LEU A 164 6.60 0.97 -3.55
CA LEU A 164 7.11 1.19 -4.90
C LEU A 164 8.58 0.75 -5.02
N ILE A 165 9.41 1.08 -4.03
CA ILE A 165 10.80 0.64 -3.95
C ILE A 165 10.86 -0.89 -3.85
N GLU A 166 10.00 -1.48 -3.03
CA GLU A 166 9.95 -2.93 -2.78
C GLU A 166 9.48 -3.74 -3.99
N LYS A 167 8.50 -3.26 -4.75
CA LYS A 167 7.96 -4.00 -5.90
C LYS A 167 8.77 -3.77 -7.19
N ASN A 168 9.18 -2.53 -7.46
CA ASN A 168 9.73 -2.19 -8.78
C ASN A 168 11.27 -2.20 -8.81
N TYR A 169 11.91 -1.82 -7.71
CA TYR A 169 13.36 -1.58 -7.73
C TYR A 169 14.14 -2.71 -7.10
N LEU A 170 13.61 -3.43 -6.13
CA LEU A 170 14.31 -4.46 -5.36
C LEU A 170 14.97 -5.56 -6.22
N GLN A 171 14.32 -6.01 -7.28
CA GLN A 171 14.90 -6.98 -8.22
C GLN A 171 15.87 -6.34 -9.23
N SER A 172 15.74 -5.04 -9.48
CA SER A 172 16.51 -4.27 -10.45
C SER A 172 17.73 -3.56 -9.85
N ILE A 173 17.91 -3.61 -8.51
CA ILE A 173 19.05 -2.97 -7.85
C ILE A 173 20.32 -3.69 -8.27
N PRO A 174 21.22 -3.02 -9.01
CA PRO A 174 22.35 -3.74 -9.55
C PRO A 174 23.57 -3.65 -8.61
N VAL A 175 23.56 -2.78 -7.59
CA VAL A 175 24.55 -2.73 -6.49
C VAL A 175 24.07 -3.56 -5.31
N LYS A 176 24.79 -4.66 -5.00
CA LYS A 176 24.45 -5.55 -3.88
C LYS A 176 24.42 -4.85 -2.52
N THR A 177 25.39 -3.97 -2.25
CA THR A 177 25.45 -3.24 -0.97
C THR A 177 24.24 -2.34 -0.76
N LEU A 178 23.84 -1.58 -1.79
CA LEU A 178 22.67 -0.71 -1.72
C LEU A 178 21.39 -1.52 -1.50
N ARG A 179 21.26 -2.65 -2.22
CA ARG A 179 20.16 -3.59 -2.06
C ARG A 179 20.04 -4.08 -0.63
N MET A 180 21.13 -4.59 -0.05
CA MET A 180 21.13 -5.07 1.34
C MET A 180 20.76 -3.98 2.35
N VAL A 181 21.24 -2.75 2.15
CA VAL A 181 20.89 -1.63 3.05
C VAL A 181 19.40 -1.33 2.97
N ILE A 182 18.83 -1.27 1.77
CA ILE A 182 17.41 -0.98 1.56
C ILE A 182 16.53 -2.11 2.10
N GLU A 183 16.86 -3.37 1.79
CA GLU A 183 16.14 -4.56 2.31
C GLU A 183 16.08 -4.57 3.84
N LYS A 184 17.18 -4.19 4.51
CA LYS A 184 17.21 -4.10 5.98
C LYS A 184 16.46 -2.89 6.52
N ARG A 185 16.36 -1.79 5.77
CA ARG A 185 15.73 -0.55 6.24
C ARG A 185 14.21 -0.50 6.02
N ILE A 186 13.69 -1.12 4.97
CA ILE A 186 12.25 -1.22 4.70
C ILE A 186 11.45 -1.69 5.93
N PRO A 187 11.77 -2.83 6.58
CA PRO A 187 11.00 -3.29 7.74
C PRO A 187 11.12 -2.33 8.93
N VAL A 188 12.28 -1.68 9.11
CA VAL A 188 12.48 -0.68 10.16
C VAL A 188 11.60 0.55 9.94
N ILE A 189 11.45 0.99 8.69
CA ILE A 189 10.57 2.11 8.32
C ILE A 189 9.10 1.73 8.56
N LYS A 190 8.68 0.54 8.09
CA LYS A 190 7.30 0.04 8.32
C LYS A 190 6.96 -0.01 9.82
N LEU A 191 7.87 -0.56 10.64
CA LEU A 191 7.72 -0.61 12.09
C LEU A 191 7.70 0.79 12.74
N HIS A 192 8.52 1.72 12.24
CA HIS A 192 8.52 3.09 12.75
C HIS A 192 7.18 3.79 12.48
N ILE A 193 6.65 3.63 11.26
CA ILE A 193 5.35 4.17 10.86
C ILE A 193 4.24 3.55 11.70
N GLU A 194 4.23 2.23 11.87
CA GLU A 194 3.29 1.52 12.73
C GLU A 194 3.28 2.11 14.15
N LYS A 195 4.44 2.19 14.81
CA LYS A 195 4.55 2.75 16.17
C LYS A 195 4.06 4.19 16.27
N LYS A 196 4.41 5.04 15.29
CA LYS A 196 3.97 6.44 15.27
C LYS A 196 2.47 6.58 15.11
N VAL A 197 1.88 5.78 14.22
CA VAL A 197 0.44 5.76 13.99
C VAL A 197 -0.30 5.22 15.22
N THR A 198 0.21 4.17 15.85
CA THR A 198 -0.36 3.65 17.11
C THR A 198 -0.28 4.67 18.25
N SER A 199 0.81 5.45 18.33
CA SER A 199 0.91 6.57 19.29
C SER A 199 -0.17 7.62 19.04
N GLN A 200 -0.35 8.06 17.78
CA GLN A 200 -1.40 9.04 17.42
C GLN A 200 -2.80 8.51 17.70
N PHE A 201 -3.03 7.21 17.45
CA PHE A 201 -4.28 6.56 17.80
C PHE A 201 -4.51 6.52 19.33
N ASN A 202 -3.47 6.26 20.12
CA ASN A 202 -3.58 6.26 21.58
C ASN A 202 -3.85 7.66 22.15
N GLU A 203 -3.23 8.69 21.59
CA GLU A 203 -3.55 10.09 21.91
C GLU A 203 -5.02 10.40 21.58
N TRP A 204 -5.49 9.94 20.42
CA TRP A 204 -6.91 10.05 20.05
C TRP A 204 -7.83 9.28 21.01
N LEU A 205 -7.47 8.09 21.47
CA LEU A 205 -8.23 7.34 22.48
C LEU A 205 -8.39 8.10 23.80
N VAL A 206 -7.38 8.86 24.21
CA VAL A 206 -7.45 9.72 25.40
C VAL A 206 -8.37 10.91 25.13
N HIS A 207 -8.19 11.57 23.99
CA HIS A 207 -9.00 12.73 23.60
C HIS A 207 -10.49 12.36 23.50
N VAL A 208 -10.83 11.28 22.79
CA VAL A 208 -12.21 10.86 22.61
C VAL A 208 -12.86 10.43 23.93
N ARG A 209 -12.10 9.80 24.85
CA ARG A 209 -12.61 9.49 26.19
C ARG A 209 -12.88 10.75 27.00
N SER A 210 -12.02 11.77 26.92
CA SER A 210 -12.22 13.04 27.62
C SER A 210 -13.39 13.85 27.06
N SER A 211 -13.63 13.78 25.75
CA SER A 211 -14.73 14.48 25.07
C SER A 211 -16.07 13.75 25.17
N ALA A 212 -16.08 12.47 25.57
CA ALA A 212 -17.29 11.65 25.60
C ALA A 212 -18.37 12.25 26.51
N LYS A 213 -17.99 12.76 27.69
CA LYS A 213 -18.92 13.47 28.58
C LYS A 213 -19.63 14.62 27.87
N ASP A 214 -18.89 15.49 27.18
CA ASP A 214 -19.44 16.68 26.52
C ASP A 214 -20.34 16.30 25.34
N ILE A 215 -19.94 15.27 24.57
CA ILE A 215 -20.75 14.69 23.50
C ILE A 215 -22.07 14.16 24.06
N GLY A 216 -22.01 13.38 25.13
CA GLY A 216 -23.20 12.81 25.77
C GLY A 216 -24.11 13.88 26.38
N GLN A 217 -23.54 14.87 27.05
CA GLN A 217 -24.30 15.98 27.64
C GLN A 217 -25.01 16.81 26.56
N THR A 218 -24.34 17.07 25.44
CA THR A 218 -24.94 17.78 24.29
C THR A 218 -26.08 16.96 23.68
N ALA A 219 -25.87 15.65 23.47
CA ALA A 219 -26.89 14.77 22.91
C ALA A 219 -28.12 14.64 23.83
N ILE A 220 -27.92 14.50 25.14
CA ILE A 220 -28.99 14.47 26.14
C ILE A 220 -29.71 15.82 26.19
N GLY A 221 -28.99 16.94 26.09
CA GLY A 221 -29.58 18.28 26.02
C GLY A 221 -30.47 18.49 24.80
N HIS A 222 -30.10 17.91 23.65
CA HIS A 222 -30.95 17.90 22.46
C HIS A 222 -32.21 17.05 22.67
N ALA A 223 -32.07 15.86 23.28
CA ALA A 223 -33.23 15.03 23.61
C ALA A 223 -34.19 15.73 24.59
N ALA A 224 -33.66 16.47 25.57
CA ALA A 224 -34.46 17.29 26.48
C ALA A 224 -35.19 18.42 25.75
N SER A 225 -34.49 19.12 24.85
CA SER A 225 -35.09 20.19 24.03
C SER A 225 -36.15 19.65 23.06
N ALA A 226 -35.95 18.44 22.52
CA ALA A 226 -36.93 17.75 21.69
C ALA A 226 -38.18 17.38 22.50
N ARG A 227 -38.00 16.80 23.70
CA ARG A 227 -39.12 16.49 24.61
C ARG A 227 -39.93 17.74 24.96
N GLN A 228 -39.26 18.86 25.25
CA GLN A 228 -39.94 20.12 25.55
C GLN A 228 -40.76 20.62 24.34
N ARG A 229 -40.21 20.57 23.13
CA ARG A 229 -40.94 20.95 21.91
C ARG A 229 -42.17 20.07 21.69
N ASP A 230 -42.06 18.77 21.94
CA ASP A 230 -43.17 17.83 21.82
C ASP A 230 -44.26 18.11 22.87
N GLU A 231 -43.88 18.38 24.13
CA GLU A 231 -44.82 18.77 25.19
C GLU A 231 -45.54 20.09 24.86
N GLU A 232 -44.83 21.09 24.36
CA GLU A 232 -45.45 22.35 23.94
C GLU A 232 -46.38 22.16 22.72
N MET A 233 -46.04 21.26 21.79
CA MET A 233 -46.90 20.91 20.66
C MET A 233 -48.19 20.26 21.14
N LEU A 234 -48.10 19.28 22.06
CA LEU A 234 -49.26 18.61 22.65
C LEU A 234 -50.14 19.57 23.45
N GLU A 235 -49.55 20.51 24.18
CA GLU A 235 -50.31 21.52 24.91
C GLU A 235 -51.01 22.50 23.97
N ARG A 236 -50.37 22.89 22.86
CA ARG A 236 -51.03 23.69 21.80
C ARG A 236 -52.18 22.90 21.16
N GLN A 237 -52.00 21.60 20.93
CA GLN A 237 -53.04 20.72 20.42
C GLN A 237 -54.23 20.64 21.39
N ARG A 238 -53.98 20.40 22.68
CA ARG A 238 -55.04 20.35 23.71
C ARG A 238 -55.83 21.65 23.79
N LYS A 239 -55.15 22.80 23.76
CA LYS A 239 -55.80 24.12 23.72
C LYS A 239 -56.62 24.35 22.45
N ALA A 240 -56.14 23.88 21.30
CA ALA A 240 -56.89 23.95 20.05
C ALA A 240 -58.12 23.03 20.07
N GLU A 241 -58.00 21.82 20.65
CA GLU A 241 -59.13 20.91 20.87
C GLU A 241 -60.18 21.53 21.81
N GLU A 242 -59.76 22.12 22.92
CA GLU A 242 -60.66 22.85 23.85
C GLU A 242 -61.36 24.06 23.20
N GLN A 243 -60.66 24.78 22.30
CA GLN A 243 -61.22 25.93 21.58
C GLN A 243 -62.14 25.51 20.42
N SER A 244 -61.83 24.41 19.72
CA SER A 244 -62.64 23.88 18.61
C SER A 244 -63.98 23.29 19.08
N VAL A 245 -64.08 22.83 20.34
CA VAL A 245 -65.35 22.45 20.96
C VAL A 245 -66.31 23.65 21.11
N SER A 246 -65.85 24.91 20.96
CA SER A 246 -66.66 26.13 21.01
C SER A 246 -67.07 26.73 19.64
N GLY A 247 -66.76 26.08 18.50
CA GLY A 247 -67.41 26.39 17.23
C GLY A 247 -66.49 26.61 16.02
N LEU A 248 -66.79 25.83 14.96
CA LEU A 248 -66.51 25.99 13.53
C LEU A 248 -65.09 26.44 13.09
N GLY A 249 -64.36 25.52 12.45
CA GLY A 249 -63.29 25.90 11.51
C GLY A 249 -62.19 24.86 11.38
N ASP A 250 -62.21 24.12 10.28
CA ASP A 250 -61.16 23.22 9.82
C ASP A 250 -59.84 23.99 9.63
N PHE A 251 -58.84 23.75 10.50
CA PHE A 251 -57.49 24.27 10.35
C PHE A 251 -56.51 23.11 10.17
N ALA A 252 -56.21 22.81 8.91
CA ALA A 252 -55.10 21.98 8.52
C ALA A 252 -53.79 22.67 8.92
N TYR A 253 -53.17 22.22 10.00
CA TYR A 253 -51.83 22.65 10.38
C TYR A 253 -50.80 21.85 9.59
N THR A 254 -49.98 22.55 8.80
CA THR A 254 -48.76 22.01 8.20
C THR A 254 -47.74 21.87 9.32
N LEU A 255 -47.44 20.63 9.72
CA LEU A 255 -46.29 20.30 10.57
C LEU A 255 -45.02 20.59 9.77
N GLU A 256 -44.46 21.79 9.92
CA GLU A 256 -43.07 22.03 9.56
C GLU A 256 -42.19 21.30 10.59
N ILE A 257 -41.91 20.03 10.30
CA ILE A 257 -40.84 19.29 10.95
C ILE A 257 -39.55 19.87 10.37
N GLU A 258 -39.04 20.95 10.97
CA GLU A 258 -37.62 21.25 10.86
C GLU A 258 -36.87 20.12 11.59
N GLU A 259 -36.59 19.03 10.87
CA GLU A 259 -35.59 18.06 11.27
C GLU A 259 -34.25 18.80 11.30
N ILE A 260 -33.92 19.39 12.43
CA ILE A 260 -32.56 19.84 12.70
C ILE A 260 -31.70 18.58 12.53
N ASP A 261 -30.82 18.60 11.53
CA ASP A 261 -29.82 17.56 11.28
C ASP A 261 -28.90 17.47 12.51
N GLU A 262 -29.31 16.71 13.52
CA GLU A 262 -28.62 16.58 14.81
C GLU A 262 -27.21 16.00 14.66
N ASP A 263 -26.95 15.27 13.58
CA ASP A 263 -25.64 14.71 13.23
C ASP A 263 -24.63 15.82 12.85
N SER A 264 -25.12 17.02 12.50
CA SER A 264 -24.30 18.19 12.18
C SER A 264 -23.68 18.87 13.41
N VAL A 265 -24.24 18.66 14.61
CA VAL A 265 -23.82 19.35 15.84
C VAL A 265 -22.73 18.59 16.59
N LEU A 266 -22.74 17.25 16.54
CA LEU A 266 -21.77 16.38 17.21
C LEU A 266 -20.56 16.09 16.31
N LYS A 267 -19.76 17.13 16.01
CA LYS A 267 -18.53 16.98 15.22
C LYS A 267 -17.34 16.66 16.10
N PHE A 268 -16.96 15.38 16.16
CA PHE A 268 -15.67 14.93 16.69
C PHE A 268 -14.84 14.30 15.58
N ASP A 269 -13.52 14.53 15.62
CA ASP A 269 -12.62 14.09 14.55
C ASP A 269 -12.29 12.60 14.67
N LEU A 270 -12.70 11.83 13.66
CA LEU A 270 -12.36 10.41 13.48
C LEU A 270 -11.19 10.19 12.51
N THR A 271 -10.63 11.26 11.94
CA THR A 271 -9.52 11.19 10.99
C THR A 271 -8.31 10.41 11.53
N PRO A 272 -7.87 10.61 12.79
CA PRO A 272 -6.75 9.82 13.33
C PRO A 272 -7.05 8.32 13.37
N LEU A 273 -8.29 7.95 13.71
CA LEU A 273 -8.75 6.56 13.72
C LEU A 273 -8.75 5.95 12.32
N TYR A 274 -9.40 6.60 11.35
CA TYR A 274 -9.48 6.08 9.99
C TYR A 274 -8.10 5.98 9.34
N ARG A 275 -7.25 6.98 9.58
CA ARG A 275 -5.87 6.97 9.12
C ARG A 275 -5.10 5.80 9.72
N ALA A 276 -5.25 5.56 11.01
CA ALA A 276 -4.60 4.44 11.68
C ALA A 276 -5.09 3.11 11.12
N TYR A 277 -6.40 2.92 10.98
CA TYR A 277 -6.98 1.72 10.41
C TYR A 277 -6.52 1.47 8.97
N HIS A 278 -6.52 2.51 8.13
CA HIS A 278 -6.07 2.40 6.74
C HIS A 278 -4.60 2.02 6.63
N ILE A 279 -3.73 2.64 7.44
CA ILE A 279 -2.30 2.32 7.45
C ILE A 279 -2.05 0.88 7.92
N HIS A 280 -2.74 0.42 8.97
CA HIS A 280 -2.63 -0.97 9.43
C HIS A 280 -3.14 -1.96 8.37
N SER A 281 -4.16 -1.58 7.59
CA SER A 281 -4.61 -2.37 6.43
C SER A 281 -3.52 -2.47 5.35
N CYS A 282 -2.86 -1.36 5.00
CA CYS A 282 -1.73 -1.37 4.06
C CYS A 282 -0.55 -2.23 4.55
N LEU A 283 -0.33 -2.30 5.86
CA LEU A 283 0.71 -3.14 6.48
C LEU A 283 0.32 -4.63 6.60
N GLY A 284 -0.94 -5.00 6.31
CA GLY A 284 -1.44 -6.36 6.50
C GLY A 284 -1.75 -6.72 7.97
N LEU A 285 -1.82 -5.71 8.85
CA LEU A 285 -2.05 -5.86 10.30
C LEU A 285 -3.48 -5.50 10.71
N GLN A 286 -4.43 -5.52 9.76
CA GLN A 286 -5.80 -5.07 9.97
C GLN A 286 -6.51 -5.80 11.12
N GLY A 287 -6.41 -7.13 11.18
CA GLY A 287 -7.03 -7.93 12.25
C GLY A 287 -6.51 -7.58 13.64
N GLN A 288 -5.19 -7.40 13.76
CA GLN A 288 -4.56 -7.03 15.04
C GLN A 288 -5.02 -5.65 15.50
N PHE A 289 -5.16 -4.69 14.58
CA PHE A 289 -5.65 -3.35 14.92
C PHE A 289 -7.12 -3.34 15.34
N ARG A 290 -7.98 -4.16 14.69
CA ARG A 290 -9.39 -4.33 15.10
C ARG A 290 -9.49 -4.84 16.54
N ASP A 291 -8.73 -5.90 16.85
CA ASP A 291 -8.68 -6.45 18.21
C ASP A 291 -8.12 -5.44 19.21
N TYR A 292 -7.11 -4.68 18.82
CA TYR A 292 -6.52 -3.64 19.65
C TYR A 292 -7.52 -2.52 19.96
N TYR A 293 -8.24 -2.03 18.95
CA TYR A 293 -9.29 -1.03 19.12
C TYR A 293 -10.36 -1.53 20.10
N TYR A 294 -10.94 -2.70 19.83
CA TYR A 294 -12.02 -3.27 20.64
C TYR A 294 -11.59 -3.46 22.10
N LYS A 295 -10.41 -4.06 22.33
CA LYS A 295 -9.90 -4.27 23.70
C LYS A 295 -9.67 -2.97 24.46
N ASN A 296 -9.08 -1.96 23.82
CA ASN A 296 -8.84 -0.67 24.48
C ASN A 296 -10.14 0.06 24.79
N ARG A 297 -11.09 0.09 23.85
CA ARG A 297 -12.40 0.71 24.07
C ARG A 297 -13.17 -0.03 25.16
N PHE A 298 -13.17 -1.36 25.17
CA PHE A 298 -13.80 -2.17 26.23
C PHE A 298 -13.18 -1.90 27.61
N LEU A 299 -11.86 -1.75 27.70
CA LEU A 299 -11.18 -1.38 28.95
C LEU A 299 -11.55 0.04 29.41
N GLN A 300 -11.65 1.01 28.50
CA GLN A 300 -12.10 2.35 28.82
C GLN A 300 -13.53 2.34 29.36
N LEU A 301 -14.45 1.61 28.70
CA LEU A 301 -15.82 1.43 29.16
C LEU A 301 -15.88 0.80 30.55
N SER A 302 -15.16 -0.31 30.75
CA SER A 302 -15.11 -1.01 32.04
C SER A 302 -14.64 -0.11 33.17
N SER A 303 -13.70 0.80 32.88
CA SER A 303 -13.21 1.79 33.82
C SER A 303 -14.21 2.94 34.04
N ASP A 304 -14.87 3.43 32.99
CA ASP A 304 -15.85 4.53 33.07
C ASP A 304 -17.15 4.09 33.76
N LEU A 305 -17.47 2.80 33.76
CA LEU A 305 -18.62 2.22 34.47
C LEU A 305 -18.42 2.12 35.99
N GLN A 306 -17.23 2.41 36.51
CA GLN A 306 -16.97 2.43 37.95
C GLN A 306 -17.29 3.82 38.52
N ILE A 307 -18.29 3.88 39.38
CA ILE A 307 -18.62 5.12 40.12
C ILE A 307 -17.71 5.23 41.34
N SER A 308 -17.12 6.41 41.51
CA SER A 308 -16.40 6.73 42.73
C SER A 308 -17.36 6.87 43.90
N THR A 309 -17.16 6.10 44.96
CA THR A 309 -17.90 6.23 46.23
C THR A 309 -17.49 7.47 47.04
N ALA A 310 -16.52 8.27 46.56
CA ALA A 310 -16.03 9.44 47.28
C ALA A 310 -16.96 10.66 47.17
N GLN A 311 -17.82 10.72 46.15
CA GLN A 311 -18.78 11.81 45.95
C GLN A 311 -20.21 11.27 46.01
N PRO A 312 -21.18 12.05 46.54
CA PRO A 312 -22.58 11.69 46.49
C PRO A 312 -23.03 11.42 45.05
N PHE A 313 -23.80 10.35 44.84
CA PHE A 313 -24.29 9.98 43.50
C PHE A 313 -25.11 11.10 42.85
N ILE A 314 -25.90 11.84 43.64
CA ILE A 314 -26.73 12.95 43.17
C ILE A 314 -25.91 14.11 42.55
N GLU A 315 -24.63 14.25 42.90
CA GLU A 315 -23.76 15.29 42.32
C GLU A 315 -23.05 14.80 41.04
N SER A 316 -22.97 13.48 40.85
CA SER A 316 -22.14 12.86 39.80
C SER A 316 -22.94 12.13 38.72
N TYR A 317 -24.21 11.78 38.97
CA TYR A 317 -25.03 10.94 38.07
C TYR A 317 -25.11 11.48 36.64
N GLN A 318 -25.29 12.80 36.46
CA GLN A 318 -25.37 13.42 35.13
C GLN A 318 -24.08 13.21 34.35
N THR A 319 -22.94 13.39 35.00
CA THR A 319 -21.62 13.24 34.39
C THR A 319 -21.32 11.78 34.05
N PHE A 320 -21.70 10.86 34.94
CA PHE A 320 -21.57 9.42 34.73
C PHE A 320 -22.39 8.93 33.54
N LEU A 321 -23.69 9.28 33.52
CA LEU A 321 -24.61 8.87 32.46
C LEU A 321 -24.29 9.57 31.11
N ALA A 322 -23.85 10.83 31.13
CA ALA A 322 -23.38 11.53 29.93
C ALA A 322 -22.10 10.89 29.36
N GLN A 323 -21.14 10.50 30.20
CA GLN A 323 -19.93 9.80 29.74
C GLN A 323 -20.29 8.52 28.99
N ILE A 324 -21.24 7.74 29.52
CA ILE A 324 -21.71 6.50 28.88
C ILE A 324 -22.45 6.82 27.56
N ALA A 325 -23.31 7.83 27.56
CA ALA A 325 -24.02 8.24 26.34
C ALA A 325 -23.04 8.59 25.22
N GLY A 326 -22.07 9.46 25.50
CA GLY A 326 -21.08 9.87 24.50
C GLY A 326 -20.16 8.74 24.05
N TYR A 327 -19.86 7.79 24.95
CA TYR A 327 -19.13 6.59 24.58
C TYR A 327 -19.85 5.82 23.46
N PHE A 328 -21.13 5.52 23.65
CA PHE A 328 -21.91 4.75 22.68
C PHE A 328 -22.22 5.53 21.40
N ILE A 329 -22.40 6.86 21.48
CA ILE A 329 -22.53 7.71 20.28
C ILE A 329 -21.25 7.66 19.42
N VAL A 330 -20.07 7.65 20.05
CA VAL A 330 -18.80 7.50 19.34
C VAL A 330 -18.71 6.12 18.68
N GLU A 331 -18.99 5.03 19.42
CA GLU A 331 -18.91 3.68 18.87
C GLU A 331 -19.90 3.46 17.73
N ASP A 332 -21.11 3.99 17.86
CA ASP A 332 -22.15 3.94 16.84
C ASP A 332 -21.73 4.65 15.55
N ARG A 333 -21.11 5.83 15.66
CA ARG A 333 -20.52 6.50 14.49
C ARG A 333 -19.42 5.67 13.86
N VAL A 334 -18.49 5.13 14.67
CA VAL A 334 -17.40 4.27 14.19
C VAL A 334 -17.94 3.02 13.50
N LEU A 335 -18.98 2.38 14.04
CA LEU A 335 -19.64 1.21 13.46
C LEU A 335 -20.18 1.53 12.06
N ARG A 336 -20.82 2.69 11.87
CA ARG A 336 -21.37 3.11 10.57
C ARG A 336 -20.30 3.47 9.55
N THR A 337 -19.22 4.12 9.95
CA THR A 337 -18.30 4.79 9.01
C THR A 337 -16.96 4.10 8.83
N ALA A 338 -16.49 3.30 9.78
CA ALA A 338 -15.11 2.77 9.79
C ALA A 338 -14.93 1.47 8.97
N GLY A 339 -15.85 1.16 8.05
CA GLY A 339 -15.68 0.09 7.06
C GLY A 339 -15.35 -1.28 7.69
N GLY A 340 -16.04 -1.65 8.76
CA GLY A 340 -15.88 -2.92 9.45
C GLY A 340 -14.74 -2.98 10.48
N LEU A 341 -14.28 -1.85 11.03
CA LEU A 341 -13.37 -1.83 12.18
C LEU A 341 -13.98 -2.57 13.39
N LEU A 342 -15.24 -2.26 13.70
CA LEU A 342 -16.09 -2.89 14.72
C LEU A 342 -17.17 -3.75 14.07
N SER A 343 -17.56 -4.84 14.73
CA SER A 343 -18.79 -5.57 14.39
C SER A 343 -19.97 -5.12 15.26
N ALA A 344 -21.19 -5.34 14.76
CA ALA A 344 -22.41 -5.09 15.53
C ALA A 344 -22.42 -5.89 16.85
N ASP A 345 -22.06 -7.19 16.80
CA ASP A 345 -21.99 -8.07 17.97
C ASP A 345 -21.05 -7.56 19.06
N GLN A 346 -19.93 -6.93 18.67
CA GLN A 346 -18.97 -6.34 19.61
C GLN A 346 -19.58 -5.15 20.34
N VAL A 347 -20.26 -4.26 19.60
CA VAL A 347 -20.94 -3.09 20.17
C VAL A 347 -22.12 -3.53 21.05
N GLU A 348 -22.85 -4.57 20.66
CA GLU A 348 -23.93 -5.17 21.45
C GLU A 348 -23.40 -5.74 22.76
N THR A 349 -22.31 -6.53 22.74
CA THR A 349 -21.67 -7.07 23.95
C THR A 349 -21.23 -5.95 24.91
N MET A 350 -20.68 -4.87 24.37
CA MET A 350 -20.28 -3.68 25.14
C MET A 350 -21.50 -2.99 25.76
N TRP A 351 -22.58 -2.85 24.99
CA TRP A 351 -23.84 -2.27 25.43
C TRP A 351 -24.48 -3.10 26.54
N GLU A 352 -24.61 -4.42 26.38
CA GLU A 352 -25.18 -5.32 27.39
C GLU A 352 -24.40 -5.24 28.71
N THR A 353 -23.07 -5.19 28.63
CA THR A 353 -22.19 -5.05 29.81
C THR A 353 -22.43 -3.71 30.53
N ALA A 354 -22.50 -2.61 29.77
CA ALA A 354 -22.77 -1.29 30.32
C ALA A 354 -24.17 -1.19 30.92
N LEU A 355 -25.17 -1.71 30.20
CA LEU A 355 -26.57 -1.73 30.59
C LEU A 355 -26.76 -2.49 31.91
N ALA A 356 -26.21 -3.71 32.00
CA ALA A 356 -26.28 -4.50 33.23
C ALA A 356 -25.63 -3.76 34.42
N LYS A 357 -24.49 -3.10 34.21
CA LYS A 357 -23.81 -2.36 35.27
C LYS A 357 -24.56 -1.10 35.68
N MET A 358 -25.10 -0.33 34.72
CA MET A 358 -25.92 0.85 35.00
C MET A 358 -27.19 0.48 35.77
N THR A 359 -27.89 -0.58 35.35
CA THR A 359 -29.07 -1.12 36.03
C THR A 359 -28.74 -1.46 37.49
N SER A 360 -27.68 -2.24 37.72
CA SER A 360 -27.24 -2.61 39.07
C SER A 360 -26.88 -1.39 39.94
N VAL A 361 -26.19 -0.41 39.37
CA VAL A 361 -25.86 0.84 40.05
C VAL A 361 -27.13 1.60 40.43
N LEU A 362 -28.07 1.76 39.49
CA LEU A 362 -29.29 2.52 39.73
C LEU A 362 -30.17 1.85 40.79
N GLU A 363 -30.32 0.52 40.75
CA GLU A 363 -31.03 -0.24 41.79
C GLU A 363 -30.39 -0.04 43.17
N GLU A 364 -29.05 -0.11 43.25
CA GLU A 364 -28.32 0.13 44.49
C GLU A 364 -28.53 1.58 44.98
N GLN A 365 -28.32 2.59 44.13
CA GLN A 365 -28.45 4.00 44.53
C GLN A 365 -29.89 4.36 44.92
N PHE A 366 -30.89 3.90 44.17
CA PHE A 366 -32.29 4.12 44.53
C PHE A 366 -32.65 3.48 45.86
N SER A 367 -32.06 2.36 46.24
CA SER A 367 -32.31 1.77 47.56
C SER A 367 -31.76 2.59 48.73
N HIS A 368 -30.74 3.44 48.50
CA HIS A 368 -30.13 4.31 49.52
C HIS A 368 -30.61 5.77 49.51
N MET A 369 -31.35 6.20 48.49
CA MET A 369 -31.84 7.58 48.40
C MET A 369 -33.08 7.81 49.29
N ASP A 370 -33.04 8.82 50.15
CA ASP A 370 -34.11 9.14 51.11
C ASP A 370 -34.93 10.39 50.76
N SER A 371 -34.71 10.98 49.58
CA SER A 371 -35.45 12.17 49.10
C SER A 371 -36.23 11.86 47.83
N ALA A 372 -37.53 12.15 47.83
CA ALA A 372 -38.40 12.01 46.67
C ALA A 372 -37.94 12.92 45.51
N THR A 373 -37.52 14.15 45.80
CA THR A 373 -36.99 15.10 44.80
C THR A 373 -35.74 14.56 44.12
N HIS A 374 -34.81 13.98 44.88
CA HIS A 374 -33.59 13.41 44.29
C HIS A 374 -33.92 12.20 43.38
N LEU A 375 -34.85 11.32 43.78
CA LEU A 375 -35.29 10.20 42.94
C LEU A 375 -35.89 10.72 41.62
N LEU A 376 -36.70 11.77 41.67
CA LEU A 376 -37.31 12.36 40.48
C LEU A 376 -36.27 12.95 39.52
N LEU A 377 -35.26 13.66 40.05
CA LEU A 377 -34.17 14.23 39.24
C LEU A 377 -33.34 13.16 38.52
N VAL A 378 -33.03 12.06 39.20
CA VAL A 378 -32.31 10.94 38.58
C VAL A 378 -33.21 10.24 37.57
N LYS A 379 -34.49 9.99 37.90
CA LYS A 379 -35.47 9.40 36.98
C LYS A 379 -35.58 10.19 35.69
N ASP A 380 -35.77 11.51 35.77
CA ASP A 380 -35.88 12.39 34.60
C ASP A 380 -34.66 12.25 33.68
N TYR A 381 -33.45 12.35 34.25
CA TYR A 381 -32.22 12.24 33.47
C TYR A 381 -32.00 10.85 32.86
N VAL A 382 -32.35 9.77 33.58
CA VAL A 382 -32.28 8.40 33.03
C VAL A 382 -33.28 8.22 31.89
N THR A 383 -34.48 8.82 31.97
CA THR A 383 -35.43 8.79 30.84
C THR A 383 -34.89 9.56 29.63
N LEU A 384 -34.25 10.71 29.85
CA LEU A 384 -33.61 11.48 28.78
C LEU A 384 -32.46 10.70 28.14
N LEU A 385 -31.61 10.06 28.94
CA LEU A 385 -30.57 9.15 28.47
C LEU A 385 -31.17 8.02 27.62
N GLY A 386 -32.23 7.38 28.12
CA GLY A 386 -32.92 6.31 27.42
C GLY A 386 -33.47 6.75 26.06
N SER A 387 -34.09 7.94 26.00
CA SER A 387 -34.57 8.52 24.75
C SER A 387 -33.42 8.84 23.78
N THR A 388 -32.29 9.36 24.29
CA THR A 388 -31.11 9.69 23.50
C THR A 388 -30.53 8.43 22.85
N LEU A 389 -30.26 7.38 23.63
CA LEU A 389 -29.63 6.16 23.14
C LEU A 389 -30.55 5.32 22.24
N ARG A 390 -31.87 5.38 22.46
CA ARG A 390 -32.85 4.73 21.57
C ARG A 390 -32.79 5.27 20.15
N ARG A 391 -32.48 6.57 19.96
CA ARG A 391 -32.31 7.18 18.63
C ARG A 391 -31.11 6.61 17.87
N TYR A 392 -30.10 6.16 18.59
CA TYR A 392 -28.93 5.47 18.04
C TYR A 392 -29.12 3.94 17.93
N GLY A 393 -30.35 3.44 18.14
CA GLY A 393 -30.69 2.03 17.97
C GLY A 393 -30.43 1.13 19.18
N TYR A 394 -30.02 1.69 20.32
CA TYR A 394 -29.76 0.90 21.53
C TYR A 394 -31.06 0.56 22.29
N GLN A 395 -31.13 -0.68 22.78
CA GLN A 395 -32.24 -1.15 23.60
C GLN A 395 -32.07 -0.73 25.05
N VAL A 396 -33.03 0.06 25.58
CA VAL A 396 -32.97 0.67 26.92
C VAL A 396 -34.01 0.10 27.90
N GLY A 397 -34.73 -0.95 27.51
CA GLY A 397 -35.82 -1.56 28.30
C GLY A 397 -35.46 -1.83 29.77
N PRO A 398 -34.33 -2.51 30.06
CA PRO A 398 -33.92 -2.79 31.44
C PRO A 398 -33.72 -1.55 32.33
N LEU A 399 -33.29 -0.41 31.77
CA LEU A 399 -33.17 0.84 32.54
C LEU A 399 -34.54 1.38 32.93
N LEU A 400 -35.52 1.29 32.03
CA LEU A 400 -36.88 1.74 32.30
C LEU A 400 -37.57 0.86 33.33
N GLU A 401 -37.35 -0.46 33.29
CA GLU A 401 -37.86 -1.39 34.31
C GLU A 401 -37.33 -1.07 35.71
N VAL A 402 -36.07 -0.64 35.86
CA VAL A 402 -35.53 -0.19 37.15
C VAL A 402 -36.23 1.08 37.65
N LEU A 403 -36.50 2.03 36.75
CA LEU A 403 -37.27 3.22 37.09
C LEU A 403 -38.67 2.83 37.57
N ASP A 404 -39.32 1.88 36.90
CA ASP A 404 -40.65 1.39 37.27
C ASP A 404 -40.66 0.72 38.65
N LYS A 405 -39.66 -0.11 38.97
CA LYS A 405 -39.51 -0.69 40.32
C LYS A 405 -39.29 0.35 41.43
N SER A 406 -38.72 1.52 41.10
CA SER A 406 -38.48 2.58 42.10
C SER A 406 -39.74 3.35 42.50
N TRP A 407 -40.87 3.14 41.80
CA TRP A 407 -42.13 3.85 42.05
C TRP A 407 -42.64 3.68 43.48
N ASP A 408 -42.65 2.46 44.01
CA ASP A 408 -43.18 2.19 45.36
C ASP A 408 -42.39 2.97 46.42
N LYS A 409 -41.07 3.03 46.26
CA LYS A 409 -40.20 3.80 47.17
C LYS A 409 -40.45 5.29 47.06
N PHE A 410 -40.62 5.82 45.85
CA PHE A 410 -40.95 7.23 45.64
C PHE A 410 -42.28 7.60 46.33
N HIS A 411 -43.31 6.77 46.19
CA HIS A 411 -44.59 6.98 46.88
C HIS A 411 -44.44 6.92 48.40
N ALA A 412 -43.68 5.95 48.91
CA ALA A 412 -43.42 5.83 50.33
C ALA A 412 -42.72 7.08 50.90
N LEU A 413 -41.72 7.63 50.20
CA LEU A 413 -41.01 8.85 50.62
C LEU A 413 -41.90 10.10 50.58
N LEU A 414 -42.71 10.28 49.53
CA LEU A 414 -43.67 11.39 49.47
C LEU A 414 -44.70 11.32 50.60
N LEU A 415 -45.19 10.12 50.92
CA LEU A 415 -46.10 9.91 52.03
C LEU A 415 -45.43 10.19 53.38
N ASP A 416 -44.16 9.81 53.54
CA ASP A 416 -43.38 10.09 54.74
C ASP A 416 -43.18 11.59 54.94
N GLU A 417 -42.80 12.31 53.88
CA GLU A 417 -42.61 13.76 53.89
C GLU A 417 -43.92 14.48 54.22
N CYS A 418 -45.04 14.08 53.59
CA CYS A 418 -46.37 14.61 53.90
C CYS A 418 -46.75 14.37 55.37
N ARG A 419 -46.47 13.16 55.88
CA ARG A 419 -46.72 12.81 57.29
C ARG A 419 -45.88 13.68 58.23
N GLN A 420 -44.60 13.88 57.94
CA GLN A 420 -43.71 14.72 58.74
C GLN A 420 -44.21 16.17 58.78
N GLN A 421 -44.55 16.75 57.62
CA GLN A 421 -45.11 18.11 57.54
C GLN A 421 -46.40 18.26 58.36
N ILE A 422 -47.29 17.27 58.33
CA ILE A 422 -48.52 17.28 59.14
C ILE A 422 -48.21 17.19 60.63
N VAL A 423 -47.29 16.30 61.04
CA VAL A 423 -46.88 16.16 62.44
C VAL A 423 -46.26 17.47 62.96
N ASP A 424 -45.43 18.12 62.16
CA ASP A 424 -44.80 19.39 62.52
C ASP A 424 -45.82 20.53 62.67
N VAL A 425 -46.83 20.60 61.79
CA VAL A 425 -47.92 21.58 61.91
C VAL A 425 -48.75 21.33 63.17
N ILE A 426 -49.03 20.08 63.51
CA ILE A 426 -49.77 19.72 64.72
C ILE A 426 -48.94 20.04 65.97
N ALA A 427 -47.65 19.72 65.98
CA ALA A 427 -46.77 19.90 67.13
C ALA A 427 -46.50 21.38 67.45
N ASN A 428 -46.50 22.24 66.43
CA ASN A 428 -46.29 23.68 66.57
C ASN A 428 -47.60 24.48 66.73
N ASP A 429 -48.76 23.82 66.80
CA ASP A 429 -50.03 24.52 66.95
C ASP A 429 -50.17 25.16 68.34
N THR A 430 -50.72 26.38 68.34
CA THR A 430 -51.05 27.12 69.57
C THR A 430 -52.43 26.74 70.12
N TYR A 431 -53.26 26.04 69.33
CA TYR A 431 -54.65 25.69 69.62
C TYR A 431 -55.55 26.91 69.89
N GLU A 432 -55.12 28.10 69.48
CA GLU A 432 -55.90 29.32 69.56
C GLU A 432 -56.80 29.46 68.33
N GLN A 433 -57.99 30.04 68.52
CA GLN A 433 -58.91 30.31 67.41
C GLN A 433 -58.30 31.31 66.43
N MET A 434 -58.31 30.96 65.15
CA MET A 434 -57.74 31.82 64.11
C MET A 434 -58.61 33.05 63.87
N VAL A 435 -58.03 34.25 64.02
CA VAL A 435 -58.72 35.54 63.78
C VAL A 435 -58.32 36.12 62.43
N MET A 436 -59.28 36.21 61.51
CA MET A 436 -59.09 36.76 60.17
C MET A 436 -59.61 38.19 60.10
N LYS A 437 -58.76 39.13 59.70
CA LYS A 437 -59.08 40.57 59.67
C LYS A 437 -59.52 41.07 58.29
N ARG A 438 -59.18 40.34 57.21
CA ARG A 438 -59.45 40.72 55.82
C ARG A 438 -60.19 39.61 55.08
N ASP A 439 -60.93 40.01 54.06
CA ASP A 439 -61.56 39.14 53.07
C ASP A 439 -60.55 38.21 52.37
N THR A 440 -59.38 38.71 51.99
CA THR A 440 -58.31 37.91 51.36
C THR A 440 -57.81 36.78 52.26
N ASP A 441 -57.78 36.99 53.58
CA ASP A 441 -57.31 35.98 54.53
C ASP A 441 -58.35 34.86 54.68
N TYR A 442 -59.63 35.19 54.56
CA TYR A 442 -60.74 34.23 54.54
C TYR A 442 -60.80 33.44 53.24
N GLU A 443 -60.56 34.08 52.09
CA GLU A 443 -60.51 33.40 50.80
C GLU A 443 -59.41 32.34 50.75
N ASN A 444 -58.21 32.69 51.22
CA ASN A 444 -57.05 31.80 51.17
C ASN A 444 -57.11 30.64 52.19
N ASN A 445 -57.72 30.84 53.36
CA ASN A 445 -57.72 29.84 54.44
C ASN A 445 -59.05 29.09 54.59
N VAL A 446 -60.17 29.63 54.12
CA VAL A 446 -61.51 29.03 54.30
C VAL A 446 -62.11 28.64 52.96
N LEU A 447 -62.28 29.58 52.03
CA LEU A 447 -62.93 29.33 50.72
C LEU A 447 -62.09 28.39 49.85
N SER A 448 -60.78 28.60 49.80
CA SER A 448 -59.83 27.81 49.00
C SER A 448 -59.81 26.32 49.32
N PHE A 449 -60.30 25.93 50.51
CA PHE A 449 -60.36 24.56 51.00
C PHE A 449 -61.79 24.07 51.30
N GLY A 450 -62.82 24.88 51.01
CA GLY A 450 -64.22 24.51 51.25
C GLY A 450 -64.60 24.36 52.72
N LEU A 451 -63.94 25.10 53.63
CA LEU A 451 -64.16 25.02 55.08
C LEU A 451 -65.32 25.92 55.58
N GLN A 452 -66.14 26.45 54.68
CA GLN A 452 -67.21 27.38 55.01
C GLN A 452 -68.41 26.66 55.67
N ILE A 453 -69.01 27.31 56.66
CA ILE A 453 -70.18 26.78 57.39
C ILE A 453 -71.49 27.35 56.83
N SER A 454 -71.42 28.47 56.09
CA SER A 454 -72.55 29.16 55.50
C SER A 454 -72.15 29.76 54.15
N ASP A 455 -73.11 29.87 53.23
CA ASP A 455 -72.93 30.48 51.90
C ASP A 455 -72.91 32.02 51.94
N ILE A 456 -73.01 32.62 53.12
CA ILE A 456 -73.02 34.07 53.32
C ILE A 456 -71.65 34.53 53.85
N MET A 457 -71.09 35.57 53.24
CA MET A 457 -69.79 36.13 53.64
C MET A 457 -69.88 36.72 55.07
N PRO A 458 -69.00 36.31 56.01
CA PRO A 458 -69.06 36.78 57.38
C PRO A 458 -68.57 38.22 57.53
N ALA A 459 -68.97 38.87 58.63
CA ALA A 459 -68.42 40.17 59.02
C ALA A 459 -67.00 40.01 59.61
N PHE A 460 -66.10 40.96 59.30
CA PHE A 460 -64.72 40.95 59.77
C PHE A 460 -64.54 41.86 61.00
N PRO A 461 -63.73 41.46 62.01
CA PRO A 461 -62.88 40.27 62.04
C PRO A 461 -63.68 38.98 62.28
N TYR A 462 -63.44 37.96 61.45
CA TYR A 462 -64.06 36.65 61.57
C TYR A 462 -63.19 35.74 62.43
N ILE A 463 -63.81 35.07 63.41
CA ILE A 463 -63.13 34.11 64.29
C ILE A 463 -63.53 32.70 63.83
N ALA A 464 -62.55 31.92 63.38
CA ALA A 464 -62.79 30.57 62.92
C ALA A 464 -63.00 29.59 64.11
N PRO A 465 -63.77 28.51 63.93
CA PRO A 465 -63.91 27.46 64.94
C PRO A 465 -62.68 26.53 65.04
N PHE A 466 -61.59 26.85 64.33
CA PHE A 466 -60.36 26.07 64.25
C PHE A 466 -59.13 26.98 64.38
N SER A 467 -58.00 26.38 64.73
CA SER A 467 -56.68 27.01 64.74
C SER A 467 -56.06 27.05 63.32
N SER A 468 -54.92 27.72 63.16
CA SER A 468 -54.19 27.76 61.89
C SER A 468 -53.75 26.38 61.40
N MET A 469 -53.68 25.38 62.30
CA MET A 469 -53.38 23.99 61.97
C MET A 469 -54.27 23.42 60.85
N VAL A 470 -55.59 23.71 60.87
CA VAL A 470 -56.54 23.14 59.89
C VAL A 470 -56.28 23.61 58.46
N PRO A 471 -56.25 24.93 58.15
CA PRO A 471 -55.93 25.40 56.81
C PRO A 471 -54.50 25.02 56.38
N ASP A 472 -53.54 24.97 57.31
CA ASP A 472 -52.16 24.56 57.01
C ASP A 472 -52.08 23.07 56.62
N ALA A 473 -52.77 22.18 57.35
CA ALA A 473 -52.88 20.76 57.01
C ALA A 473 -53.61 20.56 55.67
N CYS A 474 -54.70 21.29 55.42
CA CYS A 474 -55.38 21.26 54.12
C CYS A 474 -54.47 21.70 52.97
N ARG A 475 -53.59 22.67 53.20
CA ARG A 475 -52.60 23.12 52.21
C ARG A 475 -51.56 22.04 51.91
N ILE A 476 -51.05 21.35 52.94
CA ILE A 476 -50.11 20.24 52.79
C ILE A 476 -50.75 19.11 51.98
N VAL A 477 -51.95 18.66 52.36
CA VAL A 477 -52.67 17.59 51.63
C VAL A 477 -52.97 18.01 50.20
N ARG A 478 -53.44 19.24 49.97
CA ARG A 478 -53.68 19.75 48.62
C ARG A 478 -52.40 19.82 47.79
N SER A 479 -51.27 20.15 48.40
CA SER A 479 -49.96 20.13 47.73
C SER A 479 -49.56 18.70 47.37
N PHE A 480 -49.72 17.74 48.29
CA PHE A 480 -49.44 16.32 48.05
C PHE A 480 -50.30 15.70 46.94
N VAL A 481 -51.58 16.09 46.83
CA VAL A 481 -52.49 15.57 45.80
C VAL A 481 -52.24 16.21 44.43
N LYS A 482 -51.72 17.44 44.39
CA LYS A 482 -51.44 18.18 43.15
C LYS A 482 -50.05 17.94 42.59
N GLY A 483 -49.07 17.65 43.44
CA GLY A 483 -47.71 17.26 43.04
C GLY A 483 -47.66 15.79 42.66
#